data_AF-A0A1A8J802-F1
#
_entry.id   AF-A0A1A8J802-F1
#
_cell.length_a   1.000
_cell.length_b   1.000
_cell.length_c   1.000
_cell.angle_alpha   90.00
_cell.angle_beta   90.00
_cell.angle_gamma   90.00
#
_symmetry.space_group_name_H-M   'P 1'
#
loop_
_entity.id
_entity.type
_entity.pdbx_description
1 polymer ?
#
loop_
_entity_poly.entity_id
_entity_poly.type
_entity_poly.pdbx_seq_one_letter_code
_entity_poly.pdbx_strand_id
1 'polypeptide(L)'
;AGFVETLSTEKVIDRLAVLSDTTFSSEVRQTDSDEEHTSRAAEGQKTPDGTRTLHAAALLLKRLLADSPGVTCPWPPTSDDLNLTVAKSVVPHELFSLVSGIVGATEGTSVDQYVDIEDDLHLKILSVCQDIVYLASKGRKQTPKSLSLGLTVRHLTGSSQIVRLLNRLGHCVSQSSPHNAGQKLRPMQK
;
A
#
# COMPACT_ATOMS: atom_id res chain seq x y z
N ALA A 1 16.80 21.60 -19.87
CA ALA A 1 15.79 20.74 -19.21
C ALA A 1 15.40 19.64 -20.20
N GLY A 2 15.95 18.44 -20.04
CA GLY A 2 15.64 17.32 -20.94
C GLY A 2 14.42 16.58 -20.43
N PHE A 3 13.23 16.91 -20.93
CA PHE A 3 12.10 16.00 -20.83
C PHE A 3 12.37 14.89 -21.84
N VAL A 4 12.73 13.70 -21.34
CA VAL A 4 12.95 12.53 -22.20
C VAL A 4 11.60 12.13 -22.78
N GLU A 5 11.42 12.44 -24.06
CA GLU A 5 10.17 12.32 -24.83
C GLU A 5 9.72 10.86 -25.09
N THR A 6 10.39 9.86 -24.50
CA THR A 6 10.16 8.44 -24.79
C THR A 6 9.36 7.68 -23.74
N LEU A 7 9.02 8.29 -22.60
CA LEU A 7 8.20 7.66 -21.57
C LEU A 7 6.70 7.96 -21.80
N SER A 8 6.10 7.35 -22.81
CA SER A 8 4.65 7.39 -22.98
C SER A 8 3.96 6.69 -21.80
N THR A 9 3.00 7.37 -21.17
CA THR A 9 2.22 6.82 -20.05
C THR A 9 1.51 5.52 -20.40
N GLU A 10 1.13 5.34 -21.67
CA GLU A 10 0.50 4.12 -22.18
C GLU A 10 1.46 2.93 -22.14
N LYS A 11 2.73 3.13 -22.50
CA LYS A 11 3.76 2.08 -22.46
C LYS A 11 4.10 1.62 -21.05
N VAL A 12 4.10 2.55 -20.07
CA VAL A 12 4.32 2.22 -18.65
C VAL A 12 3.14 1.42 -18.10
N ILE A 13 1.93 1.81 -18.47
CA ILE A 13 0.68 1.15 -18.11
C ILE A 13 0.64 -0.31 -18.60
N ASP A 14 0.99 -0.55 -19.87
CA ASP A 14 0.91 -1.88 -20.47
C ASP A 14 1.95 -2.83 -19.85
N ARG A 15 3.15 -2.31 -19.52
CA ARG A 15 4.20 -3.07 -18.83
C ARG A 15 3.76 -3.55 -17.44
N LEU A 16 2.95 -2.76 -16.74
CA LEU A 16 2.46 -3.13 -15.40
C LEU A 16 1.27 -4.10 -15.44
N ALA A 17 0.41 -4.01 -16.45
CA ALA A 17 -0.71 -4.94 -16.63
C ALA A 17 -0.22 -6.37 -16.87
N VAL A 18 0.86 -6.55 -17.66
CA VAL A 18 1.47 -7.86 -17.95
C VAL A 18 2.00 -8.56 -16.68
N LEU A 19 2.44 -7.81 -15.67
CA LEU A 19 2.91 -8.38 -14.39
C LEU A 19 1.77 -8.90 -13.50
N SER A 20 0.53 -8.48 -13.73
CA SER A 20 -0.63 -8.93 -12.95
C SER A 20 -1.16 -10.29 -13.38
N ASP A 21 -0.91 -10.69 -14.63
CA ASP A 21 -1.40 -11.96 -15.21
C ASP A 21 -0.45 -13.15 -14.97
N THR A 22 0.76 -12.92 -14.45
CA THR A 22 1.69 -14.00 -14.08
C THR A 22 1.28 -14.60 -12.73
N THR A 23 0.15 -15.32 -12.74
CA THR A 23 -0.27 -16.17 -11.62
C THR A 23 0.81 -17.22 -11.38
N PHE A 24 1.42 -17.18 -10.20
CA PHE A 24 2.48 -18.10 -9.75
C PHE A 24 1.90 -19.51 -9.63
N SER A 25 1.87 -20.25 -10.75
CA SER A 25 1.52 -21.66 -10.77
C SER A 25 2.71 -22.46 -10.23
N SER A 26 2.66 -22.75 -8.93
CA SER A 26 3.65 -23.60 -8.25
C SER A 26 3.37 -25.07 -8.58
N GLU A 27 3.93 -25.56 -9.68
CA GLU A 27 4.10 -27.00 -9.89
C GLU A 27 5.27 -27.51 -9.03
N VAL A 28 4.95 -28.28 -8.00
CA VAL A 28 5.93 -28.97 -7.15
C VAL A 28 6.47 -30.17 -7.94
N ARG A 29 7.74 -30.11 -8.35
CA ARG A 29 8.49 -31.30 -8.78
C ARG A 29 9.40 -31.76 -7.64
N GLN A 30 9.14 -32.95 -7.13
CA GLN A 30 10.07 -33.68 -6.28
C GLN A 30 11.15 -34.31 -7.18
N THR A 31 12.41 -34.07 -6.85
CA THR A 31 13.53 -34.86 -7.35
C THR A 31 14.41 -35.22 -6.18
N ASP A 32 14.50 -36.53 -5.96
CA ASP A 32 15.34 -37.24 -5.01
C ASP A 32 16.78 -37.30 -5.54
N SER A 33 17.80 -37.04 -4.72
CA SER A 33 19.16 -37.60 -4.90
C SER A 33 20.09 -37.23 -3.74
N ASP A 34 20.84 -38.26 -3.33
CA ASP A 34 21.78 -38.35 -2.21
C ASP A 34 23.10 -37.55 -2.32
N GLU A 35 23.79 -37.53 -1.18
CA GLU A 35 24.94 -36.79 -0.66
C GLU A 35 26.22 -36.67 -1.52
N GLU A 36 26.96 -35.54 -1.42
CA GLU A 36 28.31 -35.50 -0.81
C GLU A 36 28.86 -34.05 -0.60
N HIS A 37 29.70 -33.89 0.42
CA HIS A 37 30.27 -32.65 0.97
C HIS A 37 31.11 -31.80 -0.01
N THR A 38 30.97 -30.46 0.05
CA THR A 38 32.11 -29.50 0.17
C THR A 38 31.58 -28.10 0.56
N SER A 39 32.15 -27.56 1.63
CA SER A 39 31.87 -26.28 2.29
C SER A 39 31.96 -25.02 1.41
N ARG A 40 30.86 -24.26 1.31
CA ARG A 40 30.85 -22.82 1.02
C ARG A 40 29.67 -22.13 1.72
N ALA A 41 29.99 -21.04 2.43
CA ALA A 41 29.16 -19.96 3.00
C ALA A 41 27.68 -20.23 3.30
N ALA A 42 27.26 -19.95 4.54
CA ALA A 42 25.87 -20.00 5.00
C ALA A 42 24.93 -19.11 4.16
N GLU A 43 24.41 -19.69 3.08
CA GLU A 43 23.16 -19.27 2.47
C GLU A 43 22.08 -19.44 3.54
N GLY A 44 21.35 -18.37 3.85
CA GLY A 44 20.29 -18.36 4.85
C GLY A 44 19.28 -19.47 4.57
N GLN A 45 19.43 -20.60 5.25
CA GLN A 45 18.61 -21.77 5.05
C GLN A 45 17.18 -21.41 5.44
N LYS A 46 16.31 -21.33 4.42
CA LYS A 46 14.89 -21.06 4.57
C LYS A 46 14.29 -22.24 5.34
N THR A 47 14.24 -22.16 6.66
CA THR A 47 13.71 -23.26 7.46
C THR A 47 12.21 -23.40 7.15
N PRO A 48 11.69 -24.62 7.04
CA PRO A 48 10.26 -24.85 6.87
C PRO A 48 9.46 -24.20 8.01
N ASP A 49 10.05 -24.09 9.19
CA ASP A 49 9.48 -23.44 10.37
C ASP A 49 9.38 -21.91 10.23
N GLY A 50 10.44 -21.26 9.73
CA GLY A 50 10.42 -19.83 9.44
C GLY A 50 9.40 -19.45 8.36
N THR A 51 9.27 -20.28 7.32
CA THR A 51 8.26 -20.06 6.27
C THR A 51 6.83 -20.19 6.80
N ARG A 52 6.57 -21.16 7.68
CA ARG A 52 5.26 -21.33 8.34
C ARG A 52 4.93 -20.14 9.23
N THR A 53 5.91 -19.65 9.98
CA THR A 53 5.75 -18.48 10.86
C THR A 53 5.41 -17.22 10.06
N LEU A 54 6.13 -16.97 8.96
CA LEU A 54 5.86 -15.84 8.06
C LEU A 54 4.46 -15.94 7.44
N HIS A 55 4.05 -17.12 7.00
CA HIS A 55 2.71 -17.34 6.46
C HIS A 55 1.62 -17.12 7.51
N ALA A 56 1.83 -17.60 8.75
CA ALA A 56 0.90 -17.38 9.85
C ALA A 56 0.77 -15.87 10.19
N ALA A 57 1.89 -15.15 10.27
CA ALA A 57 1.91 -13.70 10.47
C ALA A 57 1.18 -12.96 9.34
N ALA A 58 1.37 -13.37 8.08
CA ALA A 58 0.66 -12.80 6.94
C ALA A 58 -0.86 -13.02 7.03
N LEU A 59 -1.31 -14.20 7.48
CA LEU A 59 -2.74 -14.47 7.68
C LEU A 59 -3.34 -13.65 8.83
N LEU A 60 -2.59 -13.46 9.92
CA LEU A 60 -3.01 -12.61 11.04
C LEU A 60 -3.17 -11.16 10.59
N LEU A 61 -2.16 -10.61 9.91
CA LEU A 61 -2.23 -9.26 9.34
C LEU A 61 -3.36 -9.12 8.33
N LYS A 62 -3.56 -10.12 7.46
CA LYS A 62 -4.68 -10.11 6.51
C LYS A 62 -6.04 -9.98 7.22
N ARG A 63 -6.21 -10.62 8.38
CA ARG A 63 -7.43 -10.49 9.20
C ARG A 63 -7.55 -9.10 9.79
N LEU A 64 -6.49 -8.58 10.41
CA LEU A 64 -6.46 -7.22 10.96
C LEU A 64 -6.79 -6.15 9.90
N LEU A 65 -6.25 -6.31 8.69
CA LEU A 65 -6.54 -5.44 7.55
C LEU A 65 -7.95 -5.63 6.98
N ALA A 66 -8.57 -6.80 7.17
CA ALA A 66 -9.97 -7.01 6.83
C ALA A 66 -10.90 -6.30 7.83
N ASP A 67 -10.48 -6.17 9.08
CA ASP A 67 -11.24 -5.54 10.16
C ASP A 67 -10.98 -4.02 10.28
N SER A 68 -9.88 -3.51 9.69
CA SER A 68 -9.54 -2.09 9.75
C SER A 68 -10.64 -1.18 9.17
N PRO A 69 -10.95 -0.03 9.79
CA PRO A 69 -11.93 0.88 9.21
C PRO A 69 -11.37 1.56 7.96
N GLY A 70 -12.26 1.93 7.02
CA GLY A 70 -11.93 2.91 6.00
C GLY A 70 -12.33 4.31 6.47
N VAL A 71 -11.74 5.36 5.88
CA VAL A 71 -12.21 6.73 6.10
C VAL A 71 -13.64 6.85 5.58
N THR A 72 -14.53 7.32 6.44
CA THR A 72 -15.90 7.69 6.11
C THR A 72 -16.05 9.17 6.43
N CYS A 73 -16.16 10.01 5.40
CA CYS A 73 -16.24 11.45 5.55
C CYS A 73 -17.24 12.04 4.54
N PRO A 74 -17.86 13.19 4.84
CA PRO A 74 -18.65 13.91 3.85
C PRO A 74 -17.77 14.32 2.66
N TRP A 75 -18.40 14.46 1.49
CA TRP A 75 -17.70 14.94 0.30
C TRP A 75 -17.97 16.45 0.11
N PRO A 76 -16.94 17.28 -0.11
CA PRO A 76 -15.51 16.94 -0.10
C PRO A 76 -14.94 16.79 1.33
N PRO A 77 -13.91 15.94 1.53
CA PRO A 77 -13.21 15.83 2.81
C PRO A 77 -12.48 17.12 3.15
N THR A 78 -12.32 17.35 4.45
CA THR A 78 -11.71 18.52 5.05
C THR A 78 -10.38 18.18 5.73
N SER A 79 -9.70 19.17 6.31
CA SER A 79 -8.51 18.94 7.14
C SER A 79 -8.79 18.03 8.35
N ASP A 80 -10.03 18.01 8.83
CA ASP A 80 -10.45 17.22 9.98
C ASP A 80 -10.58 15.73 9.60
N ASP A 81 -10.77 15.44 8.32
CA ASP A 81 -10.83 14.08 7.76
C ASP A 81 -9.47 13.58 7.29
N LEU A 82 -8.53 14.49 7.00
CA LEU A 82 -7.26 14.23 6.34
C LEU A 82 -6.05 14.59 7.23
N ASN A 83 -5.99 14.02 8.43
CA ASN A 83 -4.92 14.26 9.39
C ASN A 83 -4.30 12.98 9.95
N LEU A 84 -3.24 13.17 10.75
CA LEU A 84 -2.46 12.08 11.34
C LEU A 84 -3.29 11.18 12.26
N THR A 85 -4.23 11.74 13.01
CA THR A 85 -5.10 10.99 13.92
C THR A 85 -5.97 10.01 13.16
N VAL A 86 -6.61 10.46 12.07
CA VAL A 86 -7.41 9.60 11.21
C VAL A 86 -6.53 8.52 10.55
N ALA A 87 -5.32 8.88 10.10
CA ALA A 87 -4.39 7.91 9.52
C ALA A 87 -4.03 6.80 10.51
N LYS A 88 -3.76 7.15 11.77
CA LYS A 88 -3.48 6.20 12.85
C LYS A 88 -4.68 5.32 13.21
N SER A 89 -5.91 5.82 13.05
CA SER A 89 -7.13 5.01 13.31
C SER A 89 -7.44 3.98 12.20
N VAL A 90 -6.97 4.23 10.97
CA VAL A 90 -7.21 3.36 9.81
C VAL A 90 -6.14 2.28 9.68
N VAL A 91 -4.93 2.55 10.18
CA VAL A 91 -3.80 1.62 10.15
C VAL A 91 -3.76 0.83 11.46
N PRO A 92 -3.78 -0.52 11.42
CA PRO A 92 -3.49 -1.34 12.60
C PRO A 92 -2.05 -1.13 13.07
N HIS A 93 -1.83 -0.99 14.38
CA HIS A 93 -0.49 -0.76 14.94
C HIS A 93 0.44 -1.95 14.71
N GLU A 94 -0.08 -3.17 14.57
CA GLU A 94 0.72 -4.36 14.24
C GLU A 94 1.31 -4.27 12.83
N LEU A 95 0.54 -3.73 11.87
CA LEU A 95 1.07 -3.45 10.53
C LEU A 95 2.18 -2.40 10.61
N PHE A 96 1.94 -1.32 11.36
CA PHE A 96 2.94 -0.27 11.56
C PHE A 96 4.22 -0.82 12.21
N SER A 97 4.08 -1.63 13.26
CA SER A 97 5.20 -2.26 13.95
C SER A 97 5.97 -3.22 13.04
N LEU A 98 5.28 -4.02 12.23
CA LEU A 98 5.94 -4.90 11.25
C LEU A 98 6.74 -4.08 10.24
N VAL A 99 6.12 -3.08 9.61
CA VAL A 99 6.80 -2.27 8.59
C VAL A 99 7.97 -1.52 9.21
N SER A 100 7.83 -1.02 10.44
CA SER A 100 8.91 -0.38 11.20
C SER A 100 10.10 -1.33 11.41
N GLY A 101 9.83 -2.60 11.78
CA GLY A 101 10.87 -3.61 11.90
C GLY A 101 11.52 -3.98 10.56
N ILE A 102 10.73 -4.09 9.48
CA ILE A 102 11.25 -4.38 8.12
C ILE A 102 12.23 -3.31 7.65
N VAL A 103 11.97 -2.04 7.96
CA VAL A 103 12.84 -0.92 7.55
C VAL A 103 13.95 -0.61 8.57
N GLY A 104 14.04 -1.36 9.67
CA GLY A 104 15.03 -1.13 10.73
C GLY A 104 14.81 0.15 11.53
N ALA A 105 13.57 0.65 11.60
CA ALA A 105 13.22 1.84 12.39
C ALA A 105 13.09 1.54 13.89
N THR A 106 12.93 0.27 14.25
CA THR A 106 12.80 -0.19 15.64
C THR A 106 13.34 -1.61 15.77
N GLU A 107 13.98 -1.89 16.91
CA GLU A 107 14.40 -3.23 17.31
C GLU A 107 13.32 -3.96 18.12
N GLY A 108 12.25 -3.25 18.52
CA GLY A 108 11.18 -3.76 19.37
C GLY A 108 9.81 -3.77 18.68
N THR A 109 9.01 -4.80 19.00
CA THR A 109 7.59 -4.88 18.63
C THR A 109 6.76 -4.39 19.80
N SER A 110 5.86 -3.44 19.54
CA SER A 110 4.85 -3.02 20.52
C SER A 110 3.54 -3.75 20.25
N VAL A 111 2.93 -4.30 21.31
CA VAL A 111 1.73 -5.15 21.20
C VAL A 111 0.44 -4.33 21.22
N ASP A 112 0.43 -3.18 21.92
CA ASP A 112 -0.79 -2.41 22.20
C ASP A 112 -0.78 -0.98 21.67
N GLN A 113 0.36 -0.50 21.18
CA GLN A 113 0.51 0.88 20.73
C GLN A 113 1.46 0.99 19.53
N TYR A 114 1.40 2.13 18.84
CA TYR A 114 2.39 2.48 17.83
C TYR A 114 3.79 2.53 18.45
N VAL A 115 4.76 2.00 17.72
CA VAL A 115 6.17 2.09 18.13
C VAL A 115 6.65 3.54 18.04
N ASP A 116 7.42 3.95 19.04
CA ASP A 116 8.04 5.28 19.08
C ASP A 116 9.27 5.32 18.17
N ILE A 117 9.23 6.18 17.15
CA ILE A 117 10.27 6.36 16.14
C ILE A 117 10.28 7.82 15.70
N GLU A 118 11.37 8.27 15.08
CA GLU A 118 11.52 9.64 14.56
C GLU A 118 10.33 10.09 13.69
N ASP A 119 9.83 11.30 13.90
CA ASP A 119 8.61 11.83 13.28
C ASP A 119 8.61 11.74 11.75
N ASP A 120 9.72 12.08 11.09
CA ASP A 120 9.85 12.04 9.64
C ASP A 120 9.75 10.60 9.10
N LEU A 121 10.30 9.64 9.82
CA LEU A 121 10.25 8.23 9.49
C LEU A 121 8.86 7.65 9.81
N HIS A 122 8.25 8.09 10.91
CA HIS A 122 6.88 7.77 11.30
C HIS A 122 5.89 8.11 10.17
N LEU A 123 5.95 9.32 9.63
CA LEU A 123 5.06 9.75 8.55
C LEU A 123 5.24 8.92 7.28
N LYS A 124 6.48 8.57 6.92
CA LYS A 124 6.79 7.73 5.74
C LYS A 124 6.27 6.31 5.92
N ILE A 125 6.52 5.68 7.07
CA ILE A 125 6.03 4.33 7.37
C ILE A 125 4.51 4.31 7.42
N LEU A 126 3.88 5.29 8.08
CA LEU A 126 2.43 5.39 8.14
C LEU A 126 1.82 5.59 6.75
N SER A 127 2.48 6.34 5.87
CA SER A 127 2.11 6.48 4.47
C SER A 127 2.13 5.13 3.73
N VAL A 128 3.18 4.33 3.91
CA VAL A 128 3.27 2.97 3.31
C VAL A 128 2.18 2.05 3.88
N CYS A 129 1.93 2.11 5.18
CA CYS A 129 0.89 1.29 5.81
C CYS A 129 -0.51 1.62 5.26
N GLN A 130 -0.80 2.91 5.02
CA GLN A 130 -2.05 3.32 4.38
C GLN A 130 -2.19 2.77 2.96
N ASP A 131 -1.11 2.70 2.18
CA ASP A 131 -1.14 2.08 0.85
C ASP A 131 -1.45 0.57 0.95
N ILE A 132 -0.88 -0.13 1.94
CA ILE A 132 -1.16 -1.55 2.21
C ILE A 132 -2.62 -1.76 2.59
N VAL A 133 -3.18 -0.94 3.49
CA VAL A 133 -4.62 -1.01 3.87
C VAL A 133 -5.51 -0.80 2.64
N TYR A 134 -5.21 0.24 1.86
CA TYR A 134 -5.96 0.56 0.65
C TYR A 134 -5.91 -0.61 -0.35
N LEU A 135 -4.72 -1.16 -0.61
CA LEU A 135 -4.51 -2.28 -1.54
C LEU A 135 -5.16 -3.59 -1.04
N ALA A 136 -5.00 -3.92 0.25
CA ALA A 136 -5.61 -5.11 0.85
C ALA A 136 -7.15 -5.09 0.75
N SER A 137 -7.73 -3.89 0.80
CA SER A 137 -9.16 -3.69 0.57
C SER A 137 -9.57 -3.67 -0.91
N LYS A 138 -8.62 -3.80 -1.84
CA LYS A 138 -8.82 -3.57 -3.29
C LYS A 138 -9.45 -2.20 -3.59
N GLY A 139 -9.02 -1.18 -2.85
CA GLY A 139 -9.51 0.19 -2.95
C GLY A 139 -10.89 0.47 -2.34
N ARG A 140 -11.51 -0.50 -1.65
CA ARG A 140 -12.81 -0.31 -0.99
C ARG A 140 -12.72 0.54 0.27
N LYS A 141 -11.63 0.42 1.04
CA LYS A 141 -11.37 1.21 2.24
C LYS A 141 -10.51 2.41 1.85
N GLN A 142 -11.10 3.59 1.91
CA GLN A 142 -10.36 4.83 1.68
C GLN A 142 -9.40 5.10 2.84
N THR A 143 -8.25 5.69 2.54
CA THR A 143 -7.28 6.15 3.55
C THR A 143 -7.03 7.64 3.39
N PRO A 144 -6.60 8.37 4.44
CA PRO A 144 -6.31 9.79 4.31
C PRO A 144 -5.32 10.09 3.19
N LYS A 145 -4.29 9.26 3.03
CA LYS A 145 -3.33 9.33 1.92
C LYS A 145 -4.00 9.13 0.55
N SER A 146 -4.82 8.10 0.38
CA SER A 146 -5.43 7.81 -0.93
C SER A 146 -6.37 8.94 -1.37
N LEU A 147 -7.13 9.53 -0.43
CA LEU A 147 -8.03 10.65 -0.68
C LEU A 147 -7.27 11.95 -0.94
N SER A 148 -6.37 12.34 -0.03
CA SER A 148 -5.60 13.59 -0.13
C SER A 148 -4.76 13.64 -1.40
N LEU A 149 -4.09 12.54 -1.77
CA LEU A 149 -3.28 12.47 -2.98
C LEU A 149 -4.15 12.63 -4.24
N GLY A 150 -5.27 11.92 -4.32
CA GLY A 150 -6.18 12.00 -5.46
C GLY A 150 -6.82 13.38 -5.62
N LEU A 151 -7.19 14.02 -4.51
CA LEU A 151 -7.73 15.38 -4.49
C LEU A 151 -6.68 16.42 -4.88
N THR A 152 -5.49 16.35 -4.27
CA THR A 152 -4.40 17.30 -4.52
C THR A 152 -3.94 17.23 -5.96
N VAL A 153 -3.74 16.02 -6.51
CA VAL A 153 -3.33 15.86 -7.91
C VAL A 153 -4.41 16.39 -8.85
N ARG A 154 -5.70 16.13 -8.59
CA ARG A 154 -6.78 16.69 -9.41
C ARG A 154 -6.81 18.22 -9.32
N HIS A 155 -6.63 18.78 -8.13
CA HIS A 155 -6.67 20.22 -7.90
C HIS A 155 -5.51 20.94 -8.60
N LEU A 156 -4.28 20.42 -8.46
CA LEU A 156 -3.08 21.02 -9.02
C LEU A 156 -3.01 20.88 -10.55
N THR A 157 -3.46 19.74 -11.10
CA THR A 157 -3.25 19.43 -12.53
C THR A 157 -4.51 19.59 -13.38
N GLY A 158 -5.71 19.51 -12.78
CA GLY A 158 -6.96 19.37 -13.51
C GLY A 158 -7.11 18.07 -14.32
N SER A 159 -6.09 17.20 -14.34
CA SER A 159 -6.02 16.06 -15.25
C SER A 159 -6.64 14.80 -14.66
N SER A 160 -7.78 14.40 -15.20
CA SER A 160 -8.40 13.11 -14.86
C SER A 160 -7.56 11.90 -15.29
N GLN A 161 -6.68 12.07 -16.27
CA GLN A 161 -5.80 10.99 -16.76
C GLN A 161 -4.70 10.67 -15.74
N ILE A 162 -4.11 11.70 -15.11
CA ILE A 162 -3.10 11.50 -14.06
C ILE A 162 -3.72 10.84 -12.83
N VAL A 163 -4.91 11.29 -12.41
CA VAL A 163 -5.63 10.68 -11.28
C VAL A 163 -5.99 9.22 -11.58
N ARG A 164 -6.43 8.91 -12.81
CA ARG A 164 -6.70 7.52 -13.24
C ARG A 164 -5.44 6.67 -13.25
N LEU A 165 -4.30 7.21 -13.70
CA LEU A 165 -3.02 6.50 -13.65
C LEU A 165 -2.66 6.15 -12.20
N LEU A 166 -2.66 7.13 -11.29
CA LEU A 166 -2.33 6.90 -9.88
C LEU A 166 -3.29 5.93 -9.19
N ASN A 167 -4.58 5.99 -9.50
CA ASN A 167 -5.56 5.05 -8.99
C ASN A 167 -5.30 3.62 -9.49
N ARG A 168 -4.93 3.43 -10.77
CA ARG A 168 -4.57 2.12 -11.32
C ARG A 168 -3.30 1.55 -10.70
N LEU A 169 -2.37 2.41 -10.29
CA LEU A 169 -1.19 2.00 -9.53
C LEU A 169 -1.49 1.69 -8.05
N GLY A 170 -2.74 1.88 -7.61
CA GLY A 170 -3.14 1.61 -6.23
C GLY A 170 -2.79 2.72 -5.23
N HIS A 171 -2.38 3.90 -5.70
CA HIS A 171 -1.92 4.98 -4.80
C HIS A 171 -3.00 5.99 -4.40
N CYS A 172 -4.12 6.12 -5.14
CA CYS A 172 -5.12 7.14 -4.81
C CYS A 172 -6.56 6.84 -5.22
N VAL A 173 -7.45 7.68 -4.66
CA VAL A 173 -8.86 7.95 -4.99
C VAL A 173 -9.16 8.20 -6.47
N SER A 174 -9.77 7.31 -7.27
CA SER A 174 -10.43 7.80 -8.50
C SER A 174 -11.82 8.37 -8.17
N GLN A 175 -12.10 9.58 -8.64
CA GLN A 175 -13.31 10.33 -8.27
C GLN A 175 -14.61 9.82 -8.95
N SER A 176 -14.61 8.59 -9.48
CA SER A 176 -15.68 8.03 -10.30
C SER A 176 -16.65 7.09 -9.56
N SER A 177 -16.60 6.99 -8.23
CA SER A 177 -17.56 6.18 -7.47
C SER A 177 -18.97 6.79 -7.45
N PRO A 178 -20.04 5.99 -7.56
CA PRO A 178 -21.43 6.46 -7.73
C PRO A 178 -22.02 7.23 -6.55
N HIS A 179 -21.40 7.24 -5.36
CA HIS A 179 -21.74 8.19 -4.29
C HIS A 179 -21.44 9.65 -4.68
N ASN A 180 -20.63 9.89 -5.71
CA ASN A 180 -20.29 11.22 -6.23
C ASN A 180 -21.04 11.60 -7.51
N ALA A 181 -21.91 10.74 -8.06
CA ALA A 181 -22.65 11.02 -9.30
C ALA A 181 -23.77 12.06 -9.12
N GLY A 182 -24.19 12.32 -7.88
CA GLY A 182 -25.31 13.21 -7.55
C GLY A 182 -24.95 14.69 -7.37
N GLN A 183 -23.67 15.06 -7.25
CA GLN A 183 -23.27 16.45 -7.04
C GLN A 183 -22.35 16.92 -8.17
N LYS A 184 -23.00 17.55 -9.15
CA LYS A 184 -22.39 18.41 -10.16
C LYS A 184 -21.39 19.35 -9.46
N LEU A 185 -20.10 19.04 -9.59
CA LEU A 185 -19.01 19.91 -9.15
C LEU A 185 -19.24 21.29 -9.77
N ARG A 186 -19.61 22.27 -8.95
CA ARG A 186 -19.66 23.66 -9.37
C ARG A 186 -18.25 24.06 -9.82
N PRO A 187 -18.10 24.74 -10.97
CA PRO A 187 -16.79 25.23 -11.38
C PRO A 187 -16.30 26.21 -10.31
N MET A 188 -15.10 25.97 -9.79
CA MET A 188 -14.41 26.97 -8.97
C MET A 188 -14.11 28.16 -9.88
N GLN A 189 -14.74 29.30 -9.59
CA GLN A 189 -14.39 30.56 -10.24
C GLN A 189 -12.99 30.96 -9.78
N LYS A 190 -12.16 31.32 -10.76
CA LYS A 190 -10.81 31.87 -10.54
C LYS A 190 -10.90 33.28 -9.96
#